data_AF-A0A260Z2I3-F1
#
_entry.id   AF-A0A260Z2I3-F1
#
_cell.length_a   1.000
_cell.length_b   1.000
_cell.length_c   1.000
_cell.angle_alpha   90.00
_cell.angle_beta   90.00
_cell.angle_gamma   90.00
#
_symmetry.space_group_name_H-M   'P 1'
#
loop_
_entity.id
_entity.type
_entity.pdbx_description
1 polymer ?
#
loop_
_entity_poly.entity_id
_entity_poly.type
_entity_poly.pdbx_seq_one_letter_code
_entity_poly.pdbx_strand_id
1 'polypeptide(L)'
;MWLNSMKRGFNKKCPRHLNRPMVYLISFTYFLSIFFCLYNWESLMARWRHRNDSKSVLIFAATNYFGKPINNSWLESCPEDVKSYCSITNEETSFSIADGVLFHSRDFNEQLLSEFKFPRRFDVPYVMMTQENPFYSYL
;
A
#
# COMPACT_ATOMS: atom_id res chain seq x y z
N MET A 1 -4.73 13.88 -64.40
CA MET A 1 -3.27 13.69 -64.39
C MET A 1 -2.72 14.59 -63.29
N TRP A 2 -2.82 14.12 -62.04
CA TRP A 2 -1.70 13.57 -61.25
C TRP A 2 -0.84 14.67 -60.57
N LEU A 3 -1.13 14.84 -59.27
CA LEU A 3 -0.26 15.17 -58.12
C LEU A 3 0.62 16.44 -58.21
N ASN A 4 0.14 17.57 -57.67
CA ASN A 4 0.28 18.01 -56.27
C ASN A 4 1.73 18.18 -55.76
N SER A 5 2.18 19.44 -55.80
CA SER A 5 2.77 20.21 -54.68
C SER A 5 3.63 19.41 -53.69
N MET A 6 4.95 19.44 -53.88
CA MET A 6 5.90 19.00 -52.87
C MET A 6 7.19 19.84 -52.87
N LYS A 7 7.66 20.09 -51.63
CA LYS A 7 8.97 20.59 -51.20
C LYS A 7 9.18 22.11 -51.13
N ARG A 8 8.42 22.73 -50.21
CA ARG A 8 9.01 23.67 -49.25
C ARG A 8 9.83 22.86 -48.24
N GLY A 9 11.16 22.87 -48.39
CA GLY A 9 12.11 22.25 -47.47
C GLY A 9 12.68 23.29 -46.51
N PHE A 10 12.35 23.14 -45.24
CA PHE A 10 12.81 23.92 -44.10
C PHE A 10 14.34 24.05 -44.05
N ASN A 11 14.83 25.29 -44.04
CA ASN A 11 16.19 25.59 -43.60
C ASN A 11 16.10 26.46 -42.33
N LYS A 12 15.76 25.83 -41.21
CA LYS A 12 15.93 26.41 -39.87
C LYS A 12 16.94 25.54 -39.12
N LYS A 13 18.07 26.17 -38.82
CA LYS A 13 19.19 25.64 -38.04
C LYS A 13 18.69 24.91 -36.78
N CYS A 14 19.09 23.65 -36.59
CA CYS A 14 19.06 23.00 -35.29
C CYS A 14 20.19 23.57 -34.42
N PRO A 15 19.91 24.15 -33.24
CA PRO A 15 20.96 24.35 -32.24
C PRO A 15 21.22 23.00 -31.55
N ARG A 16 22.28 22.30 -31.97
CA ARG A 16 22.91 21.26 -31.15
C ARG A 16 23.79 21.95 -30.12
N HIS A 17 23.22 22.29 -28.97
CA HIS A 17 24.00 22.52 -27.75
C HIS A 17 23.09 22.32 -26.54
N LEU A 18 22.77 21.06 -26.24
CA LEU A 18 22.27 20.71 -24.91
C LEU A 18 23.47 20.84 -23.96
N ASN A 19 23.39 21.83 -23.07
CA ASN A 19 24.40 22.07 -22.05
C ASN A 19 24.55 20.84 -21.15
N ARG A 20 25.74 20.22 -21.22
CA ARG A 20 26.14 19.04 -20.45
C ARG A 20 25.89 19.13 -18.92
N PRO A 21 25.97 20.27 -18.20
CA PRO A 21 25.74 20.28 -16.75
C PRO A 21 24.28 20.03 -16.33
N MET A 22 23.30 20.21 -17.21
CA MET A 22 21.88 20.11 -16.84
C MET A 22 21.39 18.65 -16.73
N VAL A 23 22.01 17.73 -17.48
CA VAL A 23 21.66 16.30 -17.47
C VAL A 23 22.08 15.63 -16.15
N TYR A 24 23.25 16.02 -15.61
CA TYR A 24 23.79 15.43 -14.38
C TYR A 24 22.93 15.75 -13.14
N LEU A 25 22.36 16.96 -13.06
CA LEU A 25 21.55 17.38 -11.92
C LEU A 25 20.23 16.61 -11.82
N ILE A 26 19.59 16.32 -12.97
CA ILE A 26 18.33 15.55 -13.00
C ILE A 26 18.60 14.07 -12.67
N SER A 27 19.71 13.49 -13.15
CA SER A 27 20.08 12.14 -12.76
C SER A 27 20.43 12.03 -11.27
N PHE A 28 21.09 13.03 -10.68
CA PHE A 28 21.52 12.98 -9.28
C PHE A 28 20.33 13.03 -8.31
N THR A 29 19.29 13.82 -8.60
CA THR A 29 18.07 13.86 -7.77
C THR A 29 17.23 12.60 -7.88
N TYR A 30 17.16 11.98 -9.06
CA TYR A 30 16.53 10.66 -9.25
C TYR A 30 17.29 9.55 -8.52
N PHE A 31 18.62 9.57 -8.54
CA PHE A 31 19.43 8.60 -7.80
C PHE A 31 19.26 8.77 -6.28
N LEU A 32 19.21 10.01 -5.78
CA LEU A 32 18.97 10.27 -4.35
C LEU A 32 17.55 9.85 -3.92
N SER A 33 16.51 10.12 -4.71
CA SER A 33 15.15 9.72 -4.34
C SER A 33 14.98 8.19 -4.32
N ILE A 34 15.61 7.48 -5.26
CA ILE A 34 15.65 6.00 -5.26
C ILE A 34 16.42 5.48 -4.05
N PHE A 35 17.58 6.06 -3.71
CA PHE A 35 18.35 5.67 -2.52
C PHE A 35 17.57 5.92 -1.22
N PHE A 36 16.90 7.06 -1.07
CA PHE A 36 16.05 7.36 0.09
C PHE A 36 14.85 6.40 0.20
N CYS A 37 14.23 6.04 -0.93
CA CYS A 37 13.16 5.03 -0.96
C CYS A 37 13.64 3.63 -0.56
N LEU A 38 14.81 3.21 -1.06
CA LEU A 38 15.38 1.88 -0.75
C LEU A 38 15.83 1.78 0.71
N TYR A 39 16.45 2.84 1.26
CA TYR A 39 16.87 2.87 2.67
C TYR A 39 15.67 2.74 3.63
N ASN A 40 14.54 3.36 3.30
CA ASN A 40 13.32 3.29 4.11
C ASN A 40 12.66 1.90 4.05
N TRP A 41 12.67 1.26 2.88
CA TRP A 41 12.11 -0.09 2.70
C TRP A 41 12.89 -1.16 3.46
N GLU A 42 14.22 -1.14 3.39
CA GLU A 42 15.05 -2.08 4.15
C GLU A 42 14.92 -1.86 5.66
N SER A 43 14.76 -0.62 6.12
CA SER A 43 14.51 -0.28 7.53
C SER A 43 13.17 -0.82 8.04
N LEU A 44 12.11 -0.73 7.22
CA LEU A 44 10.81 -1.32 7.50
C LEU A 44 10.91 -2.85 7.55
N MET A 45 11.49 -3.47 6.52
CA MET A 45 11.60 -4.93 6.44
C MET A 45 12.51 -5.52 7.53
N ALA A 46 13.57 -4.83 7.93
CA ALA A 46 14.43 -5.23 9.04
C ALA A 46 13.71 -5.16 10.39
N ARG A 47 12.86 -4.14 10.62
CA ARG A 47 12.05 -4.01 11.84
C ARG A 47 10.95 -5.07 11.93
N TRP A 48 10.38 -5.47 10.78
CA TRP A 48 9.50 -6.63 10.66
C TRP A 48 10.24 -7.93 11.01
N ARG A 49 11.43 -8.13 10.43
CA ARG A 49 12.22 -9.36 10.65
C ARG A 49 12.71 -9.52 12.09
N HIS A 50 12.98 -8.43 12.81
CA HIS A 50 13.47 -8.46 14.18
C HIS A 50 12.39 -8.67 15.26
N ARG A 51 11.10 -8.51 14.92
CA ARG A 51 9.98 -8.73 15.86
C ARG A 51 9.52 -10.20 15.88
N ASN A 52 9.96 -11.01 14.92
CA ASN A 52 9.50 -12.37 14.63
C ASN A 52 9.98 -13.46 15.60
N ASP A 53 10.93 -13.18 16.50
CA ASP A 53 11.49 -14.24 17.35
C ASP A 53 10.67 -14.54 18.61
N SER A 54 9.65 -13.74 18.97
CA SER A 54 8.82 -14.08 20.16
C SER A 54 7.46 -13.40 20.33
N LYS A 55 6.96 -12.58 19.39
CA LYS A 55 5.76 -11.76 19.64
C LYS A 55 4.54 -12.23 18.86
N SER A 56 3.45 -12.46 19.59
CA SER A 56 2.11 -12.61 19.04
C SER A 56 1.74 -11.38 18.20
N VAL A 57 1.26 -11.62 16.99
CA VAL A 57 0.74 -10.62 16.05
C VAL A 57 -0.72 -10.31 16.41
N LEU A 58 -1.02 -9.03 16.58
CA LEU A 58 -2.39 -8.55 16.80
C LEU A 58 -2.87 -7.75 15.58
N ILE A 59 -3.94 -8.22 14.95
CA ILE A 59 -4.59 -7.56 13.81
C ILE A 59 -5.84 -6.85 14.32
N PHE A 60 -5.91 -5.54 14.11
CA PHE A 60 -7.13 -4.76 14.36
C PHE A 60 -8.00 -4.75 13.09
N ALA A 61 -9.18 -5.35 13.18
CA ALA A 61 -10.21 -5.30 12.15
C ALA A 61 -10.97 -3.97 12.25
N ALA A 62 -10.66 -3.03 11.37
CA ALA A 62 -11.23 -1.69 11.33
C ALA A 62 -12.63 -1.65 10.71
N THR A 63 -12.99 -2.66 9.92
CA THR A 63 -14.33 -2.82 9.35
C THR A 63 -14.85 -4.23 9.60
N ASN A 64 -16.16 -4.36 9.46
CA ASN A 64 -16.82 -5.66 9.46
C ASN A 64 -16.64 -6.38 8.12
N TYR A 65 -17.15 -7.62 8.06
CA TYR A 65 -17.39 -8.40 6.87
C TYR A 65 -18.91 -8.56 6.71
N PHE A 66 -19.55 -7.78 5.83
CA PHE A 66 -21.00 -7.82 5.61
C PHE A 66 -21.81 -7.65 6.90
N GLY A 67 -21.41 -6.68 7.74
CA GLY A 67 -22.05 -6.41 9.02
C GLY A 67 -21.77 -7.45 10.13
N LYS A 68 -20.86 -8.40 9.88
CA LYS A 68 -20.36 -9.34 10.91
C LYS A 68 -18.93 -8.97 11.32
N PRO A 69 -18.59 -9.02 12.62
CA PRO A 69 -17.24 -8.73 13.08
C PRO A 69 -16.25 -9.75 12.55
N ILE A 70 -15.03 -9.31 12.23
CA ILE A 70 -13.91 -10.18 11.83
C ILE A 70 -13.11 -10.51 13.08
N ASN A 71 -13.14 -11.76 13.53
CA ASN A 71 -12.50 -12.17 14.80
C ASN A 71 -11.67 -13.44 14.58
N ASN A 72 -11.16 -14.02 15.69
CA ASN A 72 -10.33 -15.22 15.65
C ASN A 72 -10.97 -16.45 14.97
N SER A 73 -12.29 -16.50 14.76
CA SER A 73 -12.91 -17.62 14.02
C SER A 73 -12.42 -17.69 12.57
N TRP A 74 -11.98 -16.57 12.01
CA TRP A 74 -11.37 -16.49 10.68
C TRP A 74 -10.02 -17.20 10.60
N LEU A 75 -9.39 -17.47 11.74
CA LEU A 75 -8.15 -18.22 11.85
C LEU A 75 -8.39 -19.73 12.06
N GLU A 76 -9.63 -20.20 12.19
CA GLU A 76 -9.95 -21.61 12.46
C GLU A 76 -9.42 -22.56 11.38
N SER A 77 -9.40 -22.12 10.13
CA SER A 77 -8.87 -22.87 8.99
C SER A 77 -7.35 -22.78 8.85
N CYS A 78 -6.69 -21.91 9.62
CA CYS A 78 -5.24 -21.77 9.58
C CYS A 78 -4.54 -22.93 10.32
N PRO A 79 -3.26 -23.18 10.02
CA PRO A 79 -2.41 -24.06 10.82
C PRO A 79 -2.32 -23.64 12.31
N GLU A 80 -2.08 -24.60 13.22
CA GLU A 80 -2.04 -24.36 14.68
C GLU A 80 -0.94 -23.39 15.11
N ASP A 81 0.21 -23.41 14.43
CA ASP A 81 1.26 -22.41 14.61
C ASP A 81 0.71 -21.01 14.37
N VAL A 82 -0.02 -20.79 13.26
CA VAL A 82 -0.66 -19.50 12.95
C VAL A 82 -1.66 -19.07 14.01
N LYS A 83 -2.51 -19.98 14.47
CA LYS A 83 -3.48 -19.68 15.53
C LYS A 83 -2.81 -19.29 16.84
N SER A 84 -1.67 -19.90 17.15
CA SER A 84 -0.96 -19.66 18.41
C SER A 84 -0.25 -18.29 18.45
N TYR A 85 0.17 -17.76 17.30
CA TYR A 85 0.87 -16.48 17.24
C TYR A 85 0.00 -15.33 16.72
N CYS A 86 -1.13 -15.57 16.05
CA CYS A 86 -1.95 -14.53 15.42
C CYS A 86 -3.29 -14.35 16.15
N SER A 87 -3.72 -13.11 16.31
CA SER A 87 -5.02 -12.77 16.88
C SER A 87 -5.66 -11.60 16.14
N ILE A 88 -6.99 -11.63 16.02
CA ILE A 88 -7.80 -10.60 15.37
C ILE A 88 -8.80 -10.04 16.39
N THR A 89 -8.82 -8.71 16.52
CA THR A 89 -9.74 -8.00 17.40
C THR A 89 -10.45 -6.86 16.66
N ASN A 90 -11.67 -6.56 17.08
CA ASN A 90 -12.42 -5.38 16.63
C ASN A 90 -12.45 -4.29 17.72
N GLU A 91 -11.74 -4.49 18.83
CA GLU A 91 -11.73 -3.54 19.94
C GLU A 91 -10.92 -2.30 19.60
N GLU A 92 -11.58 -1.14 19.60
CA GLU A 92 -10.98 0.17 19.33
C GLU A 92 -9.74 0.47 20.21
N THR A 93 -9.74 0.00 21.46
CA THR A 93 -8.63 0.15 22.42
C THR A 93 -7.34 -0.54 21.95
N SER A 94 -7.48 -1.60 21.16
CA SER A 94 -6.37 -2.40 20.65
C SER A 94 -5.66 -1.76 19.45
N PHE A 95 -6.23 -0.71 18.83
CA PHE A 95 -5.62 -0.04 17.67
C PHE A 95 -4.20 0.45 17.95
N SER A 96 -3.94 0.97 19.15
CA SER A 96 -2.63 1.54 19.53
C SER A 96 -1.51 0.49 19.63
N ILE A 97 -1.88 -0.76 19.92
CA ILE A 97 -0.95 -1.88 20.12
C ILE A 97 -0.99 -2.90 18.98
N ALA A 98 -1.91 -2.75 18.02
CA ALA A 98 -2.02 -3.64 16.87
C ALA A 98 -0.76 -3.59 16.00
N ASP A 99 -0.41 -4.74 15.42
CA ASP A 99 0.67 -4.95 14.46
C ASP A 99 0.21 -4.80 13.01
N GLY A 100 -1.10 -4.78 12.77
CA GLY A 100 -1.70 -4.56 11.46
C GLY A 100 -3.15 -4.09 11.55
N VAL A 101 -3.60 -3.37 10.53
CA VAL A 101 -4.98 -2.88 10.42
C VAL A 101 -5.62 -3.50 9.20
N LEU A 102 -6.76 -4.16 9.38
CA LEU A 102 -7.49 -4.87 8.34
C LEU A 102 -8.78 -4.14 7.98
N PHE A 103 -9.00 -3.92 6.69
CA PHE A 103 -10.24 -3.40 6.13
C PHE A 103 -10.80 -4.41 5.14
N HIS A 104 -12.11 -4.58 5.14
CA HIS A 104 -12.84 -5.29 4.10
C HIS A 104 -13.23 -4.30 3.01
N SER A 105 -12.98 -4.64 1.75
CA SER A 105 -13.13 -3.71 0.63
C SER A 105 -14.54 -3.17 0.47
N ARG A 106 -15.56 -3.97 0.76
CA ARG A 106 -16.97 -3.56 0.61
C ARG A 106 -17.41 -2.57 1.67
N ASP A 107 -16.95 -2.78 2.91
CA ASP A 107 -17.26 -1.94 4.05
C ASP A 107 -16.30 -0.74 4.17
N PHE A 108 -15.32 -0.63 3.27
CA PHE A 108 -14.39 0.49 3.17
C PHE A 108 -14.89 1.56 2.19
N ASN A 109 -15.25 2.73 2.71
CA ASN A 109 -15.69 3.88 1.91
C ASN A 109 -15.12 5.20 2.45
N GLU A 110 -15.29 6.28 1.67
CA GLU A 110 -14.78 7.62 2.04
C GLU A 110 -15.38 8.14 3.36
N GLN A 111 -16.63 7.81 3.64
CA GLN A 111 -17.29 8.19 4.88
C GLN A 111 -16.61 7.53 6.09
N LEU A 112 -16.36 6.22 6.03
CA LEU A 112 -15.62 5.48 7.06
C LEU A 112 -14.22 6.07 7.27
N LEU A 113 -13.52 6.45 6.19
CA LEU A 113 -12.23 7.13 6.30
C LEU A 113 -12.33 8.49 6.99
N SER A 114 -13.38 9.25 6.72
CA SER A 114 -13.62 10.55 7.36
C SER A 114 -14.01 10.44 8.83
N GLU A 115 -14.68 9.35 9.21
CA GLU A 115 -15.12 9.05 10.57
C GLU A 115 -14.08 8.24 11.37
N PHE A 116 -13.01 7.76 10.72
CA PHE A 116 -11.99 6.95 11.36
C PHE A 116 -11.26 7.78 12.42
N LYS A 117 -11.56 7.48 13.68
CA LYS A 117 -11.16 8.29 14.85
C LYS A 117 -9.66 8.23 15.13
N PHE A 118 -8.92 7.32 14.50
CA PHE A 118 -7.53 7.08 14.80
C PHE A 118 -6.59 7.73 13.77
N PRO A 119 -5.53 8.41 14.22
CA PRO A 119 -4.51 8.90 13.30
C PRO A 119 -3.81 7.74 12.58
N ARG A 120 -3.47 7.95 11.31
CA ARG A 120 -2.75 6.94 10.52
C ARG A 120 -1.41 6.61 11.18
N ARG A 121 -1.19 5.32 11.45
CA ARG A 121 0.08 4.78 11.93
C ARG A 121 0.94 4.38 10.73
N PHE A 122 2.11 4.99 10.55
CA PHE A 122 3.00 4.69 9.43
C PHE A 122 3.90 3.46 9.68
N ASP A 123 3.95 3.00 10.93
CA ASP A 123 4.73 1.85 11.39
C ASP A 123 4.02 0.51 11.21
N VAL A 124 2.73 0.51 10.87
CA VAL A 124 1.90 -0.69 10.69
C VAL A 124 1.33 -0.78 9.28
N PRO A 125 1.15 -2.00 8.73
CA PRO A 125 0.51 -2.20 7.45
C PRO A 125 -1.00 -1.99 7.58
N TYR A 126 -1.57 -1.38 6.55
CA TYR A 126 -3.02 -1.27 6.36
C TYR A 126 -3.36 -2.22 5.20
N VAL A 127 -4.08 -3.29 5.50
CA VAL A 127 -4.38 -4.38 4.57
C VAL A 127 -5.84 -4.28 4.14
N MET A 128 -6.07 -4.35 2.84
CA MET A 128 -7.41 -4.44 2.27
C MET A 128 -7.69 -5.88 1.87
N MET A 129 -8.72 -6.47 2.47
CA MET A 129 -9.23 -7.80 2.17
C MET A 129 -10.38 -7.67 1.18
N THR A 130 -10.25 -8.36 0.04
CA THR A 130 -11.26 -8.40 -1.03
C THR A 130 -11.98 -9.74 -1.08
N GLN A 131 -11.96 -10.52 0.00
CA GLN A 131 -12.71 -11.75 0.07
C GLN A 131 -14.20 -11.41 0.02
N GLU A 132 -14.91 -11.90 -0.98
CA GLU A 132 -16.35 -11.69 -1.12
C GLU A 132 -17.10 -12.92 -0.62
N ASN A 133 -18.26 -12.71 -0.01
CA ASN A 133 -19.18 -13.81 0.27
C ASN A 133 -19.91 -14.13 -1.05
N PRO A 134 -19.89 -15.38 -1.56
CA PRO A 134 -20.61 -15.73 -2.78
C PRO A 134 -22.12 -15.44 -2.71
N PHE A 135 -22.72 -15.40 -1.51
CA PHE A 135 -24.11 -15.00 -1.32
C PHE A 135 -24.36 -13.49 -1.43
N TYR A 136 -23.32 -12.66 -1.38
CA TYR A 136 -23.44 -11.20 -1.45
C TYR A 136 -22.61 -10.60 -2.60
N SER A 137 -21.97 -11.42 -3.43
CA SER A 137 -21.06 -10.96 -4.51
C SER A 137 -21.76 -10.29 -5.71
N TYR A 138 -23.10 -10.30 -5.75
CA TYR A 138 -23.92 -9.76 -6.84
C TYR A 138 -24.63 -8.44 -6.52
N LEU A 139 -24.41 -7.90 -5.32
CA LEU A 139 -24.89 -6.57 -4.89
C LEU A 139 -23.72 -5.59 -4.87
#